data_AF-A0A9E0SDZ1-F1
#
_entry.id   AF-A0A9E0SDZ1-F1
#
_cell.length_a   1.000
_cell.length_b   1.000
_cell.length_c   1.000
_cell.angle_alpha   90.00
_cell.angle_beta   90.00
_cell.angle_gamma   90.00
#
_symmetry.space_group_name_H-M   'P 1'
#
loop_
_entity.id
_entity.type
_entity.pdbx_description
1 polymer ?
#
loop_
_entity_poly.entity_id
_entity_poly.type
_entity_poly.pdbx_seq_one_letter_code
_entity_poly.pdbx_strand_id
1 'polypeptide(L)'
;MYSIQDQFNVATKANVEAQLALVSALASKAFEGVEKLIDLNLTVAKTSLEESNAAAKQLLAAKDPQEFFSLAAAQAQPTAEKAAAYARHVANITTSIQSEISKTAEAQIAETTRKVSALVDDVAKNAPAGSENVIAIVKSMIGNANAGYEQLTKSTKQAVEAIESNLATATEQFTKATEKASGRAKK
;
A
#
# COMPACT_ATOMS: atom_id res chain seq x y z
N MET A 1 32.49 -25.84 -22.41
CA MET A 1 32.59 -25.26 -21.05
C MET A 1 32.34 -23.77 -21.17
N TYR A 2 31.36 -23.23 -20.47
CA TYR A 2 31.11 -21.77 -20.47
C TYR A 2 32.24 -21.07 -19.71
N SER A 3 32.77 -19.98 -20.26
CA SER A 3 33.86 -19.24 -19.63
C SER A 3 33.36 -18.51 -18.37
N ILE A 4 34.28 -18.11 -17.48
CA ILE A 4 33.96 -17.24 -16.33
C ILE A 4 33.28 -15.94 -16.79
N GLN A 5 33.62 -15.47 -18.00
CA GLN A 5 32.98 -14.32 -18.66
C GLN A 5 31.48 -14.58 -18.95
N ASP A 6 31.14 -15.79 -19.42
CA ASP A 6 29.76 -16.17 -19.74
C ASP A 6 28.91 -16.31 -18.47
N GLN A 7 29.46 -16.87 -17.40
CA GLN A 7 28.77 -16.96 -16.10
C GLN A 7 28.55 -15.59 -15.47
N PHE A 8 29.52 -14.67 -15.60
CA PHE A 8 29.37 -13.29 -15.15
C PHE A 8 28.25 -12.57 -15.89
N ASN A 9 28.21 -12.69 -17.22
CA ASN A 9 27.14 -12.13 -18.05
C ASN A 9 25.76 -12.68 -17.67
N VAL A 10 25.66 -13.98 -17.35
CA VAL A 10 24.40 -14.61 -16.90
C VAL A 10 23.98 -14.07 -15.52
N ALA A 11 24.89 -13.95 -14.56
CA ALA A 11 24.59 -13.43 -13.22
C ALA A 11 24.16 -11.95 -13.26
N THR A 12 24.86 -11.11 -14.03
CA THR A 12 24.49 -9.71 -14.23
C THR A 12 23.13 -9.58 -14.92
N LYS A 13 22.88 -10.38 -15.95
CA LYS A 13 21.59 -10.40 -16.64
C LYS A 13 20.44 -10.81 -15.71
N ALA A 14 20.61 -11.88 -14.94
CA ALA A 14 19.62 -12.34 -13.97
C ALA A 14 19.33 -11.27 -12.89
N ASN A 15 20.35 -10.51 -12.48
CA ASN A 15 20.17 -9.42 -11.52
C ASN A 15 19.35 -8.25 -12.12
N VAL A 16 19.63 -7.86 -13.36
CA VAL A 16 18.86 -6.82 -14.07
C VAL A 16 17.42 -7.26 -14.30
N GLU A 17 17.20 -8.51 -14.71
CA GLU A 17 15.86 -9.08 -14.88
C GLU A 17 15.07 -9.10 -13.56
N ALA A 18 15.71 -9.47 -12.45
CA ALA A 18 15.07 -9.44 -11.13
C ALA A 18 14.72 -8.01 -10.68
N GLN A 19 15.60 -7.03 -10.92
CA GLN A 19 15.30 -5.62 -10.63
C GLN A 19 14.14 -5.10 -11.48
N LEU A 20 14.12 -5.43 -12.78
CA LEU A 20 13.05 -5.02 -13.68
C LEU A 20 11.70 -5.66 -13.31
N ALA A 21 11.71 -6.94 -12.93
CA ALA A 21 10.53 -7.65 -12.44
C ALA A 21 9.97 -7.02 -11.16
N LEU A 22 10.85 -6.67 -10.19
CA LEU A 22 10.45 -5.99 -8.97
C LEU A 22 9.82 -4.62 -9.25
N VAL A 23 10.46 -3.81 -10.12
CA VAL A 23 9.93 -2.48 -10.51
C VAL A 23 8.59 -2.62 -11.21
N SER A 24 8.46 -3.58 -12.13
CA SER A 24 7.20 -3.83 -12.84
C SER A 24 6.08 -4.27 -11.89
N ALA A 25 6.37 -5.15 -10.93
CA ALA A 25 5.42 -5.58 -9.91
C ALA A 25 4.99 -4.41 -9.01
N LEU A 26 5.93 -3.57 -8.58
CA LEU A 26 5.64 -2.37 -7.79
C LEU A 26 4.76 -1.38 -8.57
N ALA A 27 5.10 -1.12 -9.83
CA ALA A 27 4.33 -0.23 -10.69
C ALA A 27 2.91 -0.74 -10.90
N SER A 28 2.75 -2.04 -11.18
CA SER A 28 1.43 -2.67 -11.32
C SER A 28 0.58 -2.52 -10.05
N LYS A 29 1.16 -2.73 -8.86
CA LYS A 29 0.45 -2.55 -7.59
C LYS A 29 0.11 -1.09 -7.28
N ALA A 30 0.97 -0.16 -7.69
CA ALA A 30 0.66 1.26 -7.59
C ALA A 30 -0.54 1.65 -8.48
N PHE A 31 -0.59 1.16 -9.72
CA PHE A 31 -1.74 1.38 -10.61
C PHE A 31 -3.04 0.78 -10.05
N GLU A 32 -2.99 -0.44 -9.52
CA GLU A 32 -4.15 -1.05 -8.85
C GLU A 32 -4.62 -0.21 -7.65
N GLY A 33 -3.68 0.40 -6.92
CA GLY A 33 -3.99 1.34 -5.84
C GLY A 33 -4.73 2.59 -6.33
N VAL A 34 -4.29 3.17 -7.44
CA VAL A 34 -4.96 4.32 -8.08
C VAL A 34 -6.37 3.93 -8.54
N GLU A 35 -6.55 2.76 -9.15
CA GLU A 35 -7.87 2.25 -9.54
C GLU A 35 -8.80 2.13 -8.33
N LYS A 36 -8.34 1.54 -7.22
CA LYS A 36 -9.12 1.44 -5.97
C LYS A 36 -9.49 2.81 -5.39
N LEU A 37 -8.60 3.80 -5.49
CA LEU A 37 -8.90 5.17 -5.05
C LEU A 37 -9.93 5.87 -5.94
N ILE A 38 -9.85 5.68 -7.26
CA ILE A 38 -10.84 6.22 -8.20
C ILE A 38 -12.21 5.59 -7.93
N ASP A 39 -12.27 4.26 -7.78
CA ASP A 39 -13.50 3.53 -7.47
C ASP A 39 -14.14 3.99 -6.15
N LEU A 40 -13.32 4.20 -5.11
CA LEU A 40 -13.76 4.76 -3.85
C LEU A 40 -14.38 6.16 -4.02
N ASN A 41 -13.72 7.04 -4.78
CA ASN A 41 -14.23 8.40 -5.03
C ASN A 41 -15.54 8.39 -5.81
N LEU A 42 -15.65 7.54 -6.84
CA LEU A 42 -16.90 7.37 -7.61
C LEU A 42 -18.03 6.83 -6.73
N THR A 43 -17.74 5.86 -5.87
CA THR A 43 -18.71 5.30 -4.91
C THR A 43 -19.19 6.37 -3.94
N VAL A 44 -18.28 7.15 -3.34
CA VAL A 44 -18.64 8.25 -2.43
C VAL A 44 -19.48 9.32 -3.14
N ALA A 45 -19.11 9.70 -4.36
CA ALA A 45 -19.87 10.68 -5.13
C ALA A 45 -21.29 10.19 -5.44
N LYS A 46 -21.43 8.93 -5.87
CA LYS A 46 -22.72 8.31 -6.15
C LYS A 46 -23.59 8.23 -4.89
N THR A 47 -23.05 7.72 -3.79
CA THR A 47 -23.75 7.64 -2.50
C THR A 47 -24.16 9.02 -2.01
N SER A 48 -23.28 10.03 -2.11
CA SER A 48 -23.58 11.40 -1.69
C SER A 48 -24.72 12.03 -2.50
N LEU A 49 -24.80 11.72 -3.81
CA LEU A 49 -25.90 12.17 -4.67
C LEU A 49 -27.23 11.50 -4.29
N GLU A 50 -27.22 10.19 -4.05
CA GLU A 50 -28.39 9.43 -3.60
C GLU A 50 -28.91 9.94 -2.25
N GLU A 51 -28.00 10.18 -1.30
CA GLU A 51 -28.33 10.73 0.01
C GLU A 51 -28.84 12.17 -0.06
N SER A 52 -28.26 13.01 -0.93
CA SER A 52 -28.74 14.39 -1.14
C SER A 52 -30.16 14.40 -1.72
N ASN A 53 -30.45 13.51 -2.67
CA ASN A 53 -31.80 13.34 -3.21
C ASN A 53 -32.79 12.84 -2.15
N ALA A 54 -32.38 11.91 -1.29
CA ALA A 54 -33.19 11.44 -0.18
C ALA A 54 -33.46 12.55 0.85
N ALA A 55 -32.43 13.31 1.21
CA ALA A 55 -32.51 14.46 2.11
C ALA A 55 -33.46 15.53 1.58
N ALA A 56 -33.33 15.88 0.29
CA ALA A 56 -34.22 16.84 -0.37
C ALA A 56 -35.68 16.37 -0.33
N LYS A 57 -35.94 15.08 -0.62
CA LYS A 57 -37.29 14.50 -0.52
C LYS A 57 -37.85 14.55 0.90
N GLN A 58 -37.03 14.25 1.91
CA GLN A 58 -37.45 14.32 3.32
C GLN A 58 -37.76 15.76 3.75
N LEU A 59 -36.90 16.72 3.39
CA LEU A 59 -37.12 18.13 3.69
C LEU A 59 -38.37 18.68 3.00
N LEU A 60 -38.62 18.29 1.74
CA LEU A 60 -39.83 18.68 1.00
C LEU A 60 -41.10 18.03 1.54
N ALA A 61 -40.99 16.89 2.23
CA ALA A 61 -42.10 16.19 2.86
C ALA A 61 -42.39 16.67 4.30
N ALA A 62 -41.61 17.62 4.83
CA ALA A 62 -41.82 18.18 6.15
C ALA A 62 -43.20 18.85 6.24
N LYS A 63 -43.96 18.54 7.29
CA LYS A 63 -45.34 18.99 7.49
C LYS A 63 -45.41 20.40 8.06
N ASP A 64 -44.35 20.83 8.74
CA ASP A 64 -44.26 22.14 9.36
C ASP A 64 -42.79 22.63 9.45
N PRO A 65 -42.55 23.92 9.74
CA PRO A 65 -41.20 24.46 9.86
C PRO A 65 -40.36 23.81 10.96
N GLN A 66 -40.97 23.29 12.03
CA GLN A 66 -40.26 22.64 13.13
C GLN A 66 -39.69 21.29 12.69
N GLU A 67 -40.48 20.48 11.97
CA GLU A 67 -40.03 19.23 11.36
C GLU A 67 -38.92 19.50 10.32
N PHE A 68 -39.04 20.57 9.52
CA PHE A 68 -38.00 20.97 8.57
C PHE A 68 -36.65 21.26 9.25
N PHE A 69 -36.62 22.10 10.28
CA PHE A 69 -35.38 22.42 11.00
C PHE A 69 -34.80 21.20 11.71
N SER A 70 -35.64 20.31 12.25
CA SER A 70 -35.18 19.07 12.88
C SER A 70 -34.54 18.12 11.87
N LEU A 71 -35.12 17.96 10.68
CA LEU A 71 -34.57 17.14 9.60
C LEU A 71 -33.26 17.74 9.05
N ALA A 72 -33.21 19.06 8.90
CA ALA A 72 -32.00 19.76 8.46
C ALA A 72 -30.83 19.57 9.45
N ALA A 73 -31.11 19.63 10.76
CA ALA A 73 -30.12 19.37 11.80
C ALA A 73 -29.64 17.90 11.79
N ALA A 74 -30.54 16.95 11.59
CA ALA A 74 -30.20 15.53 11.52
C ALA A 74 -29.26 15.19 10.35
N GLN A 75 -29.31 15.93 9.24
CA GLN A 75 -28.41 15.73 8.09
C GLN A 75 -26.98 16.24 8.29
N ALA A 76 -26.70 17.03 9.33
CA ALA A 76 -25.35 17.52 9.63
C ALA A 76 -24.49 16.48 10.40
N GLN A 77 -25.13 15.55 11.11
CA GLN A 77 -24.47 14.54 11.95
C GLN A 77 -23.72 13.45 11.13
N PRO A 78 -24.26 12.93 10.00
CA PRO A 78 -23.63 11.88 9.19
C PRO A 78 -22.31 12.28 8.53
N THR A 79 -22.04 13.58 8.35
CA THR A 79 -20.87 14.07 7.60
C THR A 79 -19.54 13.71 8.26
N ALA A 80 -19.51 13.70 9.60
CA ALA A 80 -18.33 13.31 10.39
C ALA A 80 -17.99 11.83 10.23
N GLU A 81 -18.99 10.96 10.37
CA GLU A 81 -18.83 9.51 10.25
C GLU A 81 -18.45 9.11 8.82
N LYS A 82 -19.01 9.78 7.81
CA LYS A 82 -18.63 9.58 6.39
C LYS A 82 -17.19 9.96 6.11
N ALA A 83 -16.72 11.09 6.65
CA ALA A 83 -15.33 11.49 6.54
C ALA A 83 -14.38 10.47 7.21
N ALA A 84 -14.72 10.00 8.41
CA ALA A 84 -13.97 8.97 9.11
C ALA A 84 -13.97 7.62 8.35
N ALA A 85 -15.09 7.25 7.73
CA ALA A 85 -15.19 6.06 6.90
C ALA A 85 -14.31 6.18 5.64
N TYR A 86 -14.36 7.29 4.93
CA TYR A 86 -13.50 7.55 3.77
C TYR A 86 -12.02 7.47 4.14
N ALA A 87 -11.63 8.11 5.24
CA ALA A 87 -10.29 8.02 5.83
C ALA A 87 -9.85 6.57 6.06
N ARG A 88 -10.71 5.75 6.69
CA ARG A 88 -10.43 4.31 6.91
C ARG A 88 -10.32 3.54 5.60
N HIS A 89 -11.14 3.83 4.59
CA HIS A 89 -11.04 3.18 3.29
C HIS A 89 -9.72 3.50 2.58
N VAL A 90 -9.29 4.76 2.59
CA VAL A 90 -7.97 5.16 2.05
C VAL A 90 -6.83 4.45 2.79
N ALA A 91 -6.92 4.35 4.12
CA ALA A 91 -5.95 3.62 4.93
C ALA A 91 -5.87 2.13 4.52
N ASN A 92 -7.03 1.47 4.40
CA ASN A 92 -7.12 0.06 4.02
C ASN A 92 -6.58 -0.21 2.61
N ILE A 93 -6.82 0.69 1.65
CA ILE A 93 -6.24 0.58 0.31
C ILE A 93 -4.70 0.62 0.41
N THR A 94 -4.18 1.56 1.19
CA THR A 94 -2.73 1.74 1.33
C THR A 94 -2.07 0.55 2.03
N THR A 95 -2.65 0.04 3.13
CA THR A 95 -2.11 -1.12 3.85
C THR A 95 -2.23 -2.41 3.03
N SER A 96 -3.28 -2.57 2.23
CA SER A 96 -3.41 -3.67 1.25
C SER A 96 -2.26 -3.67 0.24
N ILE A 97 -1.97 -2.52 -0.37
CA ILE A 97 -0.87 -2.39 -1.33
C ILE A 97 0.48 -2.73 -0.68
N GLN A 98 0.72 -2.21 0.53
CA GLN A 98 1.93 -2.52 1.29
C GLN A 98 2.07 -4.02 1.53
N SER A 99 1.02 -4.69 1.99
CA SER A 99 1.04 -6.13 2.24
C SER A 99 1.35 -6.93 0.98
N GLU A 100 0.75 -6.57 -0.15
CA GLU A 100 0.95 -7.28 -1.43
C GLU A 100 2.34 -7.05 -2.02
N ILE A 101 2.90 -5.84 -1.87
CA ILE A 101 4.28 -5.54 -2.22
C ILE A 101 5.24 -6.39 -1.39
N SER A 102 5.07 -6.43 -0.06
CA SER A 102 5.90 -7.25 0.81
C SER A 102 5.85 -8.72 0.40
N LYS A 103 4.66 -9.29 0.21
CA LYS A 103 4.49 -10.69 -0.23
C LYS A 103 5.17 -10.97 -1.56
N THR A 104 5.05 -10.07 -2.53
CA THR A 104 5.67 -10.25 -3.86
C THR A 104 7.18 -10.22 -3.77
N ALA A 105 7.73 -9.30 -2.99
CA ALA A 105 9.16 -9.20 -2.75
C ALA A 105 9.70 -10.44 -1.99
N GLU A 106 9.01 -10.90 -0.93
CA GLU A 106 9.34 -12.14 -0.21
C GLU A 106 9.41 -13.35 -1.15
N ALA A 107 8.39 -13.50 -2.00
CA ALA A 107 8.32 -14.60 -2.97
C ALA A 107 9.51 -14.56 -3.96
N GLN A 108 9.83 -13.38 -4.49
CA GLN A 108 10.91 -13.23 -5.47
C GLN A 108 12.29 -13.51 -4.86
N ILE A 109 12.49 -13.14 -3.60
CA ILE A 109 13.75 -13.39 -2.88
C ILE A 109 13.90 -14.85 -2.50
N ALA A 110 12.83 -15.47 -2.01
CA ALA A 110 12.82 -16.90 -1.72
C ALA A 110 13.15 -17.70 -2.99
N GLU A 111 12.54 -17.35 -4.13
CA GLU A 111 12.83 -17.97 -5.42
C GLU A 111 14.28 -17.74 -5.87
N THR A 112 14.77 -16.50 -5.77
CA THR A 112 16.15 -16.15 -6.15
C THR A 112 17.17 -16.88 -5.28
N THR A 113 16.97 -16.89 -3.95
CA THR A 113 17.82 -17.60 -3.00
C THR A 113 17.86 -19.09 -3.31
N ARG A 114 16.71 -19.69 -3.65
CA ARG A 114 16.62 -21.10 -4.03
C ARG A 114 17.37 -21.40 -5.34
N LYS A 115 17.18 -20.58 -6.37
CA LYS A 115 17.87 -20.73 -7.67
C LYS A 115 19.38 -20.59 -7.52
N VAL A 116 19.82 -19.60 -6.75
CA VAL A 116 21.25 -19.35 -6.53
C VAL A 116 21.87 -20.45 -5.67
N SER A 117 21.19 -20.91 -4.62
CA SER A 117 21.69 -22.04 -3.79
C SER A 117 21.83 -23.31 -4.61
N ALA A 118 20.86 -23.61 -5.48
CA ALA A 118 20.96 -24.74 -6.41
C ALA A 118 22.13 -24.59 -7.38
N LEU A 119 22.38 -23.37 -7.90
CA LEU A 119 23.51 -23.09 -8.77
C LEU A 119 24.85 -23.25 -8.04
N VAL A 120 24.94 -22.79 -6.79
CA VAL A 120 26.13 -22.93 -5.95
C VAL A 120 26.40 -24.39 -5.63
N ASP A 121 25.37 -25.18 -5.30
CA ASP A 121 25.51 -26.62 -5.04
C ASP A 121 25.95 -27.39 -6.29
N ASP A 122 25.42 -27.03 -7.46
CA ASP A 122 25.79 -27.63 -8.74
C ASP A 122 27.22 -27.28 -9.16
N VAL A 123 27.62 -26.01 -8.97
CA VAL A 123 28.99 -25.57 -9.19
C VAL A 123 29.93 -26.23 -8.18
N ALA A 124 29.62 -26.27 -6.89
CA ALA A 124 30.47 -26.88 -5.87
C ALA A 124 30.71 -28.39 -6.11
N LYS A 125 29.74 -29.10 -6.69
CA LYS A 125 29.89 -30.51 -7.05
C LYS A 125 30.70 -30.75 -8.32
N ASN A 126 30.75 -29.76 -9.22
CA ASN A 126 31.31 -29.92 -10.58
C ASN A 126 32.47 -28.96 -10.91
N ALA A 127 32.91 -28.12 -9.97
CA ALA A 127 33.86 -27.03 -10.25
C ALA A 127 35.33 -27.50 -10.26
N PRO A 128 36.13 -27.03 -11.24
CA PRO A 128 37.59 -27.13 -11.19
C PRO A 128 38.15 -26.22 -10.07
N ALA A 129 39.34 -26.55 -9.57
CA ALA A 129 40.07 -25.71 -8.62
C ALA A 129 40.21 -24.26 -9.14
N GLY A 130 39.88 -23.25 -8.32
CA GLY A 130 39.91 -21.82 -8.69
C GLY A 130 38.54 -21.12 -8.75
N SER A 131 37.43 -21.82 -8.50
CA SER A 131 36.06 -21.26 -8.51
C SER A 131 35.66 -20.48 -7.24
N GLU A 132 36.54 -20.40 -6.24
CA GLU A 132 36.26 -19.81 -4.92
C GLU A 132 35.82 -18.33 -5.02
N ASN A 133 36.43 -17.57 -5.94
CA ASN A 133 36.08 -16.17 -6.16
C ASN A 133 34.67 -15.98 -6.76
N VAL A 134 34.22 -16.91 -7.62
CA VAL A 134 32.88 -16.85 -8.21
C VAL A 134 31.82 -17.15 -7.15
N ILE A 135 32.05 -18.16 -6.31
CA ILE A 135 31.16 -18.50 -5.19
C ILE A 135 31.06 -17.33 -4.19
N ALA A 136 32.19 -16.65 -3.91
CA ALA A 136 32.20 -15.48 -3.03
C ALA A 136 31.40 -14.30 -3.60
N ILE A 137 31.52 -14.02 -4.91
CA ILE A 137 30.76 -12.98 -5.59
C ILE A 137 29.26 -13.30 -5.56
N VAL A 138 28.89 -14.56 -5.84
CA VAL A 138 27.49 -15.02 -5.80
C VAL A 138 26.90 -14.86 -4.39
N LYS A 139 27.64 -15.26 -3.34
CA LYS A 139 27.22 -15.06 -1.95
C LYS A 139 27.07 -13.57 -1.60
N SER A 140 27.98 -12.72 -2.08
CA SER A 140 27.91 -11.26 -1.88
C SER A 140 26.67 -10.66 -2.54
N MET A 141 26.33 -11.11 -3.76
CA MET A 141 25.10 -10.68 -4.45
C MET A 141 23.83 -11.09 -3.69
N ILE A 142 23.78 -12.29 -3.10
CA ILE A 142 22.67 -12.72 -2.23
C ILE A 142 22.57 -11.80 -1.00
N GLY A 143 23.71 -11.51 -0.35
CA GLY A 143 23.76 -10.61 0.80
C GLY A 143 23.21 -9.22 0.47
N ASN A 144 23.60 -8.65 -0.67
CA ASN A 144 23.14 -7.35 -1.12
C ASN A 144 21.64 -7.35 -1.50
N ALA A 145 21.14 -8.43 -2.11
CA ALA A 145 19.71 -8.57 -2.41
C ALA A 145 18.87 -8.64 -1.13
N ASN A 146 19.32 -9.38 -0.11
CA ASN A 146 18.67 -9.44 1.19
C ASN A 146 18.67 -8.08 1.91
N ALA A 147 19.78 -7.34 1.85
CA ALA A 147 19.86 -6.00 2.43
C ALA A 147 18.93 -5.00 1.71
N GLY A 148 18.85 -5.06 0.37
CA GLY A 148 17.94 -4.23 -0.42
C GLY A 148 16.47 -4.50 -0.10
N TYR A 149 16.12 -5.76 0.16
CA TYR A 149 14.78 -6.15 0.61
C TYR A 149 14.44 -5.63 2.00
N GLU A 150 15.36 -5.79 2.94
CA GLU A 150 15.18 -5.31 4.30
C GLU A 150 14.98 -3.79 4.31
N GLN A 151 15.75 -3.07 3.49
CA GLN A 151 15.58 -1.64 3.27
C GLN A 151 14.22 -1.30 2.66
N LEU A 152 13.80 -2.01 1.59
CA LEU A 152 12.49 -1.80 0.96
C LEU A 152 11.36 -2.01 1.98
N THR A 153 11.37 -3.16 2.67
CA THR A 153 10.38 -3.52 3.68
C THR A 153 10.29 -2.48 4.79
N LYS A 154 11.46 -2.03 5.29
CA LYS A 154 11.54 -0.98 6.31
C LYS A 154 10.95 0.33 5.81
N SER A 155 11.30 0.77 4.60
CA SER A 155 10.76 1.99 4.01
C SER A 155 9.26 1.90 3.77
N THR A 156 8.74 0.76 3.31
CA THR A 156 7.29 0.58 3.14
C THR A 156 6.56 0.60 4.49
N LYS A 157 7.13 -0.03 5.52
CA LYS A 157 6.57 0.00 6.88
C LYS A 157 6.53 1.42 7.45
N GLN A 158 7.61 2.19 7.32
CA GLN A 158 7.67 3.58 7.76
C GLN A 158 6.64 4.45 7.02
N ALA A 159 6.43 4.22 5.72
CA ALA A 159 5.41 4.93 4.96
C ALA A 159 3.99 4.62 5.48
N VAL A 160 3.69 3.36 5.80
CA VAL A 160 2.40 2.97 6.40
C VAL A 160 2.20 3.58 7.77
N GLU A 161 3.19 3.48 8.66
CA GLU A 161 3.12 4.08 10.00
C GLU A 161 2.90 5.60 9.95
N ALA A 162 3.53 6.29 9.00
CA ALA A 162 3.33 7.73 8.79
C ALA A 162 1.90 8.06 8.34
N ILE A 163 1.31 7.25 7.46
CA ILE A 163 -0.07 7.42 7.00
C ILE A 163 -1.06 7.14 8.14
N GLU A 164 -0.87 6.06 8.89
CA GLU A 164 -1.71 5.73 10.06
C GLU A 164 -1.66 6.84 11.12
N SER A 165 -0.46 7.35 11.41
CA SER A 165 -0.25 8.46 12.36
C SER A 165 -0.93 9.75 11.90
N ASN A 166 -0.77 10.13 10.62
CA ASN A 166 -1.41 11.31 10.05
C ASN A 166 -2.94 11.18 10.07
N LEU A 167 -3.47 9.97 9.84
CA LEU A 167 -4.90 9.69 9.89
C LEU A 167 -5.45 9.77 11.31
N ALA A 168 -4.76 9.20 12.28
CA ALA A 168 -5.12 9.28 13.69
C ALA A 168 -5.15 10.74 14.16
N THR A 169 -4.12 11.51 13.80
CA THR A 169 -4.02 12.94 14.12
C THR A 169 -5.17 13.73 13.49
N ALA A 170 -5.47 13.50 12.20
CA ALA A 170 -6.57 14.17 11.52
C ALA A 170 -7.93 13.84 12.15
N THR A 171 -8.14 12.57 12.53
CA THR A 171 -9.36 12.11 13.21
C THR A 171 -9.50 12.77 14.59
N GLU A 172 -8.41 12.87 15.34
CA GLU A 172 -8.40 13.49 16.67
C GLU A 172 -8.67 15.00 16.59
N GLN A 173 -8.05 15.70 15.62
CA GLN A 173 -8.30 17.12 15.37
C GLN A 173 -9.75 17.38 14.95
N PHE A 174 -10.29 16.53 14.08
CA PHE A 174 -11.68 16.59 13.65
C PHE A 174 -12.62 16.40 14.85
N THR A 175 -12.39 15.37 15.66
CA THR A 175 -13.19 15.09 16.87
C THR A 175 -13.19 16.28 17.83
N LYS A 176 -12.00 16.84 18.13
CA LYS A 176 -11.86 18.04 18.97
C LYS A 176 -12.58 19.27 18.40
N ALA A 177 -12.58 19.43 17.08
CA ALA A 177 -13.30 20.52 16.40
C ALA A 177 -14.82 20.34 16.52
N THR A 178 -15.33 19.13 16.35
CA THR A 178 -16.76 18.80 16.53
C THR A 178 -17.19 18.96 17.99
N GLU A 179 -16.37 18.54 18.95
CA GLU A 179 -16.63 18.75 20.39
C GLU A 179 -16.68 20.24 20.74
N LYS A 180 -15.73 21.05 20.26
CA LYS A 180 -15.78 22.52 20.43
C LYS A 180 -17.01 23.16 19.79
N ALA A 181 -17.43 22.70 18.61
CA ALA A 181 -18.62 23.21 17.95
C ALA A 181 -19.91 22.84 18.71
N SER A 182 -20.02 21.59 19.18
CA SER A 182 -21.16 21.09 19.94
C SER A 182 -21.27 21.70 21.34
N GLY A 183 -20.14 21.97 22.02
CA GLY A 183 -20.10 22.65 23.31
C GLY A 183 -20.45 24.15 23.22
N ARG A 184 -20.26 24.75 22.03
CA ARG A 184 -20.64 26.15 21.76
C ARG A 184 -22.13 26.29 21.40
N ALA A 185 -22.76 25.24 20.90
CA ALA A 185 -24.20 25.19 20.61
C ALA A 185 -25.09 24.92 21.85
N LYS A 186 -24.48 24.53 22.99
CA LYS A 186 -25.16 24.33 24.28
C LYS A 186 -25.10 25.52 25.24
N LYS A 187 -24.46 26.64 24.85
CA LYS A 187 -24.44 27.91 25.59
C LYS A 187 -25.33 28.93 24.89
#